data_AF-A0A1J3F6U3-F1
#
_entry.id   AF-A0A1J3F6U3-F1
#
_cell.length_a   1.000
_cell.length_b   1.000
_cell.length_c   1.000
_cell.angle_alpha   90.00
_cell.angle_beta   90.00
_cell.angle_gamma   90.00
#
_symmetry.space_group_name_H-M   'P 1'
#
loop_
_entity.id
_entity.type
_entity.pdbx_description
1 polymer ?
#
loop_
_entity_poly.entity_id
_entity_poly.type
_entity_poly.pdbx_seq_one_letter_code
_entity_poly.pdbx_strand_id
1 'polypeptide(L)'
;MKAFVRGLLARANYERPKIQRKWEWKESAGFGCVTSPPPPEKGLENLTVADVLLTKDTDGGEVDTWISCRTNDTVHDAVKNMAKHNIGSLVVLRPGDHQCIAGIVTERDYMKKIIGAGRSSKITKVGEVMTDESKLVTVSSGTNIIKAMQ
;
A
#
# COMPACT_ATOMS: atom_id res chain seq x y z
N MET A 1 12.51 -53.49 17.87
CA MET A 1 12.44 -52.13 17.28
C MET A 1 11.14 -51.46 17.76
N LYS A 2 11.29 -50.36 18.51
CA LYS A 2 10.33 -49.27 18.89
C LYS A 2 8.84 -49.66 19.05
N ALA A 3 8.33 -49.94 20.25
CA ALA A 3 7.98 -49.03 21.36
C ALA A 3 6.78 -48.10 21.09
N PHE A 4 5.62 -48.54 21.60
CA PHE A 4 4.36 -47.84 21.81
C PHE A 4 4.39 -47.19 23.20
N VAL A 5 4.18 -45.88 23.32
CA VAL A 5 3.89 -45.21 24.59
C VAL A 5 2.82 -44.14 24.36
N ARG A 6 1.71 -44.31 25.09
CA ARG A 6 0.62 -43.35 25.32
C ARG A 6 1.06 -42.27 26.31
N GLY A 7 0.47 -41.08 26.20
CA GLY A 7 0.36 -40.10 27.28
C GLY A 7 0.45 -38.67 26.76
N LEU A 8 -0.25 -37.67 27.27
CA LEU A 8 -1.37 -37.57 28.20
C LEU A 8 -1.94 -36.17 27.94
N LEU A 9 -3.26 -36.03 27.98
CA LEU A 9 -3.96 -34.75 27.88
C LEU A 9 -3.59 -33.83 29.06
N ALA A 10 -3.15 -32.61 28.75
CA ALA A 10 -3.29 -31.47 29.65
C ALA A 10 -3.82 -30.28 28.84
N ARG A 11 -5.08 -29.92 29.16
CA ARG A 11 -5.78 -28.74 28.66
C ARG A 11 -5.07 -27.49 29.16
N ALA A 12 -4.72 -26.59 28.24
CA ALA A 12 -4.70 -25.16 28.52
C ALA A 12 -5.68 -24.51 27.55
N ASN A 13 -6.81 -24.08 28.10
CA ASN A 13 -7.78 -23.23 27.41
C ASN A 13 -7.08 -21.93 27.01
N TYR A 14 -7.06 -21.63 25.71
CA TYR A 14 -6.95 -20.27 25.24
C TYR A 14 -8.05 -20.07 24.19
N GLU A 15 -9.19 -19.57 24.67
CA GLU A 15 -10.28 -19.13 23.81
C GLU A 15 -9.78 -17.97 22.94
N ARG A 16 -9.62 -18.23 21.64
CA ARG A 16 -9.49 -17.14 20.67
C ARG A 16 -10.78 -16.31 20.70
N PRO A 17 -10.72 -14.98 20.89
CA PRO A 17 -11.86 -14.14 20.60
C PRO A 17 -12.18 -14.28 19.10
N LYS A 18 -13.33 -14.88 18.78
CA LYS A 18 -13.88 -14.87 17.42
C LYS A 18 -14.30 -13.43 17.10
N ILE A 19 -13.40 -12.66 16.50
CA ILE A 19 -13.80 -11.44 15.81
C ILE A 19 -14.24 -11.85 14.40
N GLN A 20 -15.45 -12.38 14.32
CA GLN A 20 -16.20 -12.47 13.07
C GLN A 20 -16.79 -11.09 12.80
N ARG A 21 -16.07 -10.23 12.05
CA ARG A 21 -16.72 -9.10 11.38
C ARG A 21 -16.97 -9.47 9.93
N LYS A 22 -18.15 -10.04 9.74
CA LYS A 22 -18.87 -10.16 8.48
C LYS A 22 -19.01 -8.74 7.90
N TRP A 23 -18.37 -8.48 6.75
CA TRP A 23 -18.60 -7.24 5.99
C TRP A 23 -19.95 -7.37 5.29
N GLU A 24 -21.01 -7.11 6.04
CA GLU A 24 -22.37 -7.03 5.53
C GLU A 24 -22.62 -5.58 5.10
N TRP A 25 -22.58 -5.35 3.78
CA TRP A 25 -23.03 -4.10 3.19
C TRP A 25 -24.52 -3.94 3.47
N LYS A 26 -24.86 -3.16 4.49
CA LYS A 26 -26.22 -2.69 4.72
C LYS A 26 -26.30 -1.22 4.36
N GLU A 27 -26.92 -0.96 3.23
CA GLU A 27 -27.48 0.35 2.90
C GLU A 27 -28.49 0.77 3.97
N SER A 28 -28.45 2.08 4.25
CA SER A 28 -29.53 2.92 4.77
C SER A 28 -29.66 3.14 6.30
N ALA A 29 -29.49 4.42 6.62
CA ALA A 29 -30.16 5.24 7.65
C ALA A 29 -29.74 5.05 9.12
N GLY A 30 -28.99 6.04 9.64
CA GLY A 30 -28.85 6.28 11.08
C GLY A 30 -27.50 6.91 11.44
N PHE A 31 -27.48 8.23 11.62
CA PHE A 31 -26.31 8.98 12.10
C PHE A 31 -25.92 8.54 13.53
N GLY A 32 -24.66 8.17 13.74
CA GLY A 32 -24.07 7.92 15.05
C GLY A 32 -22.54 8.07 15.00
N CYS A 33 -22.04 9.19 15.50
CA CYS A 33 -20.63 9.55 15.53
C CYS A 33 -19.84 8.64 16.50
N VAL A 34 -18.79 7.98 16.02
CA VAL A 34 -17.79 7.31 16.87
C VAL A 34 -16.78 8.37 17.29
N THR A 35 -16.83 8.82 18.56
CA THR A 35 -15.90 9.83 19.07
C THR A 35 -14.58 9.19 19.46
N SER A 36 -13.62 9.13 18.53
CA SER A 36 -12.20 9.07 18.89
C SER A 36 -11.80 10.37 19.62
N PRO A 37 -10.79 10.34 20.52
CA PRO A 37 -10.27 11.56 21.14
C PRO A 37 -9.89 12.57 20.05
N PRO A 38 -10.20 13.87 20.25
CA PRO A 38 -10.01 14.86 19.22
C PRO A 38 -8.52 14.90 18.85
N PRO A 39 -8.16 14.74 17.57
CA PRO A 39 -6.80 15.04 17.12
C PRO A 39 -6.48 16.50 17.52
N PRO A 40 -5.20 16.85 17.75
CA PRO A 40 -4.84 18.24 17.98
C PRO A 40 -5.52 19.10 16.91
N GLU A 41 -6.24 20.15 17.33
CA GLU A 41 -7.03 21.04 16.47
C GLU A 41 -6.12 21.89 15.56
N LYS A 42 -5.21 21.25 14.82
CA LYS A 42 -4.65 21.81 13.61
C LYS A 42 -5.76 21.72 12.58
N GLY A 43 -6.40 22.86 12.31
CA GLY A 43 -7.18 23.00 11.10
C GLY A 43 -6.34 22.62 9.87
N LEU A 44 -7.00 22.36 8.74
CA LEU A 44 -6.36 21.93 7.50
C LEU A 44 -5.20 22.87 7.09
N GLU A 45 -5.27 24.13 7.47
CA GLU A 45 -4.26 25.18 7.28
C GLU A 45 -2.93 24.96 8.03
N ASN A 46 -2.88 24.08 9.03
CA ASN A 46 -1.66 23.77 9.82
C ASN A 46 -1.27 22.29 9.76
N LEU A 47 -2.05 21.45 9.06
CA LEU A 47 -1.72 20.04 8.86
C LEU A 47 -0.64 19.86 7.79
N THR A 48 0.41 19.13 8.14
CA THR A 48 1.53 18.82 7.24
C THR A 48 1.41 17.41 6.65
N VAL A 49 2.12 17.15 5.56
CA VAL A 49 2.23 15.81 4.98
C VAL A 49 2.79 14.80 6.00
N ALA A 50 3.73 15.22 6.85
CA ALA A 50 4.28 14.40 7.94
C ALA A 50 3.19 13.94 8.92
N ASP A 51 2.32 14.86 9.34
CA ASP A 51 1.21 14.55 10.25
C ASP A 51 0.28 13.48 9.63
N VAL A 52 0.02 13.56 8.32
CA VAL A 52 -0.79 12.57 7.59
C VAL A 52 -0.10 11.22 7.50
N LEU A 53 1.21 11.19 7.22
CA LEU A 53 1.97 9.95 7.11
C LEU A 53 1.98 9.18 8.44
N LEU A 54 2.18 9.87 9.57
CA LEU A 54 2.18 9.25 10.91
C LEU A 54 0.85 8.57 11.28
N THR A 55 -0.28 9.05 10.74
CA THR A 55 -1.59 8.42 10.99
C THR A 55 -1.83 7.15 10.17
N LYS A 56 -1.02 6.89 9.14
CA LYS A 56 -1.11 5.66 8.33
C LYS A 56 -0.36 4.49 8.94
N ASP A 57 0.53 4.78 9.90
CA ASP A 57 1.36 3.79 10.59
C ASP A 57 0.64 3.08 11.75
N THR A 58 -0.62 3.45 12.06
CA THR A 58 -1.36 2.98 13.25
C THR A 58 -2.18 1.70 13.09
N ASP A 59 -2.30 1.15 11.87
CA ASP A 59 -3.14 -0.05 11.61
C ASP A 59 -2.40 -1.38 11.89
N GLY A 60 -1.68 -1.49 13.00
CA GLY A 60 -1.22 -2.77 13.62
C GLY A 60 -0.38 -3.73 12.78
N GLY A 61 -0.05 -3.40 11.53
CA GLY A 61 0.90 -4.09 10.68
C GLY A 61 2.20 -3.29 10.67
N GLU A 62 3.32 -3.98 10.81
CA GLU A 62 4.65 -3.41 10.61
C GLU A 62 4.76 -2.91 9.15
N VAL A 63 4.52 -1.62 8.89
CA VAL A 63 4.59 -1.03 7.54
C VAL A 63 5.83 -0.14 7.41
N ASP A 64 7.01 -0.67 7.72
CA ASP A 64 8.27 0.07 7.58
C ASP A 64 8.83 0.05 6.15
N THR A 65 8.11 -0.54 5.18
CA THR A 65 8.66 -0.75 3.84
C THR A 65 7.63 -0.43 2.75
N TRP A 66 7.84 0.69 2.07
CA TRP A 66 7.18 1.00 0.81
C TRP A 66 7.56 -0.03 -0.26
N ILE A 67 6.61 -0.38 -1.12
CA ILE A 67 6.83 -1.40 -2.15
C ILE A 67 7.34 -0.73 -3.42
N SER A 68 8.41 -1.30 -3.98
CA SER A 68 9.11 -0.80 -5.16
C SER A 68 9.18 -1.86 -6.25
N CYS A 69 9.45 -1.42 -7.47
CA CYS A 69 9.89 -2.28 -8.56
C CYS A 69 11.09 -1.65 -9.28
N ARG A 70 11.75 -2.42 -10.14
CA ARG A 70 12.90 -1.97 -10.93
C ARG A 70 12.50 -1.69 -12.38
N THR A 71 13.28 -0.86 -13.07
CA THR A 71 13.03 -0.57 -14.49
C THR A 71 13.06 -1.81 -15.40
N ASN A 72 13.79 -2.86 -15.01
CA ASN A 72 13.94 -4.11 -15.75
C ASN A 72 12.92 -5.21 -15.38
N ASP A 73 12.06 -4.95 -14.39
CA ASP A 73 10.96 -5.85 -14.06
C ASP A 73 9.91 -5.85 -15.19
N THR A 74 9.14 -6.93 -15.29
CA THR A 74 8.03 -6.97 -16.23
C THR A 74 6.84 -6.19 -15.68
N VAL A 75 6.03 -5.62 -16.57
CA VAL A 75 4.79 -4.95 -16.15
C VAL A 75 3.83 -5.94 -15.49
N HIS A 76 3.87 -7.22 -15.89
CA HIS A 76 3.10 -8.28 -15.24
C HIS A 76 3.45 -8.42 -13.75
N ASP A 77 4.74 -8.45 -13.41
CA ASP A 77 5.19 -8.59 -12.02
C ASP A 77 4.83 -7.35 -11.19
N ALA A 78 4.98 -6.17 -11.78
CA ALA A 78 4.58 -4.91 -11.14
C ALA A 78 3.08 -4.89 -10.79
N VAL A 79 2.21 -5.23 -11.74
CA VAL A 79 0.75 -5.26 -11.52
C VAL A 79 0.35 -6.39 -10.57
N LYS A 80 1.05 -7.52 -10.60
CA LYS A 80 0.85 -8.61 -9.63
C LYS A 80 1.17 -8.14 -8.20
N ASN A 81 2.24 -7.37 -8.02
CA ASN A 81 2.57 -6.77 -6.73
C ASN A 81 1.53 -5.74 -6.29
N MET A 82 1.06 -4.89 -7.20
CA MET A 82 -0.04 -3.95 -6.95
C MET A 82 -1.28 -4.67 -6.40
N ALA A 83 -1.74 -5.72 -7.09
CA ALA A 83 -2.90 -6.50 -6.70
C ALA A 83 -2.69 -7.25 -5.36
N LYS A 84 -1.52 -7.84 -5.15
CA LYS A 84 -1.20 -8.58 -3.93
C LYS A 84 -1.24 -7.70 -2.68
N HIS A 85 -0.78 -6.45 -2.81
CA HIS A 85 -0.65 -5.52 -1.69
C HIS A 85 -1.78 -4.48 -1.64
N ASN A 86 -2.76 -4.57 -2.54
CA ASN A 86 -3.87 -3.63 -2.67
C ASN A 86 -3.41 -2.17 -2.81
N ILE A 87 -2.40 -1.94 -3.67
CA ILE A 87 -1.82 -0.62 -3.96
C ILE A 87 -1.91 -0.31 -5.46
N GLY A 88 -2.27 0.93 -5.80
CA GLY A 88 -2.45 1.34 -7.21
C GLY A 88 -1.20 1.93 -7.89
N SER A 89 -0.08 2.03 -7.17
CA SER A 89 1.15 2.64 -7.67
C SER A 89 2.39 2.05 -7.02
N LEU A 90 3.48 1.98 -7.80
CA LEU A 90 4.81 1.58 -7.34
C LEU A 90 5.83 2.63 -7.74
N VAL A 91 6.73 2.95 -6.82
CA VAL A 91 7.93 3.73 -7.14
C VAL A 91 8.92 2.81 -7.86
N VAL A 92 9.46 3.30 -8.97
CA VAL A 92 10.38 2.57 -9.84
C VAL A 92 11.80 3.00 -9.52
N LEU A 93 12.69 2.05 -9.30
CA LEU A 93 14.10 2.26 -9.00
C LEU A 93 15.00 1.92 -10.19
N ARG A 94 16.11 2.66 -10.32
CA ARG A 94 17.17 2.32 -11.27
C ARG A 94 17.87 1.01 -10.86
N PRO A 95 18.40 0.23 -11.80
CA PRO A 95 19.20 -0.94 -11.47
C PRO A 95 20.50 -0.53 -10.76
N GLY A 96 20.93 -1.31 -9.78
CA GLY A 96 22.20 -1.11 -9.06
C GLY A 96 22.13 -0.22 -7.81
N ASP A 97 21.06 0.53 -7.59
CA ASP A 97 20.90 1.37 -6.39
C ASP A 97 19.44 1.37 -5.91
N HIS A 98 19.25 1.24 -4.59
CA HIS A 98 17.96 1.28 -3.93
C HIS A 98 17.44 2.70 -3.65
N GLN A 99 18.29 3.72 -3.77
CA GLN A 99 17.94 5.13 -3.52
C GLN A 99 17.70 5.93 -4.80
N CYS A 100 18.10 5.41 -5.96
CA CYS A 100 17.90 6.08 -7.24
C CYS A 100 16.50 5.86 -7.82
N ILE A 101 15.61 6.82 -7.60
CA ILE A 101 14.29 6.85 -8.23
C ILE A 101 14.43 7.02 -9.74
N ALA A 102 13.77 6.15 -10.51
CA ALA A 102 13.66 6.24 -11.96
C ALA A 102 12.32 6.82 -12.40
N GLY A 103 11.27 6.64 -11.60
CA GLY A 103 9.92 7.03 -11.96
C GLY A 103 8.84 6.48 -11.03
N ILE A 104 7.59 6.56 -11.48
CA ILE A 104 6.43 5.89 -10.86
C ILE A 104 5.65 5.14 -11.93
N VAL A 105 5.11 3.98 -11.59
CA VAL A 105 4.18 3.23 -12.44
C VAL A 105 2.85 3.07 -11.71
N THR A 106 1.75 3.32 -12.42
CA THR A 106 0.39 3.31 -11.86
C THR A 106 -0.53 2.34 -12.62
N GLU A 107 -1.66 1.98 -12.02
CA GLU A 107 -2.71 1.23 -12.72
C GLU A 107 -3.16 1.92 -14.02
N ARG A 108 -3.21 3.26 -14.02
CA ARG A 108 -3.56 4.04 -15.21
C ARG A 108 -2.55 3.83 -16.34
N ASP A 109 -1.26 3.73 -16.02
CA ASP A 109 -0.22 3.42 -17.00
C ASP A 109 -0.43 2.02 -17.59
N TYR A 110 -0.76 1.03 -16.75
CA TYR A 110 -1.09 -0.32 -17.23
C TYR A 110 -2.29 -0.29 -18.19
N MET A 111 -3.38 0.35 -17.80
CA MET A 111 -4.58 0.44 -18.62
C MET A 111 -4.32 1.13 -19.96
N LYS A 112 -3.61 2.26 -19.97
CA LYS A 112 -3.39 3.03 -21.20
C LYS A 112 -2.27 2.47 -22.07
N LYS A 113 -1.12 2.12 -21.49
CA LYS A 113 0.12 1.83 -22.22
C LYS A 113 0.32 0.33 -22.49
N ILE A 114 -0.38 -0.55 -21.77
CA ILE A 114 -0.41 -1.99 -22.07
C ILE A 114 -1.69 -2.35 -22.80
N ILE A 115 -2.84 -2.26 -22.13
CA ILE A 115 -4.13 -2.70 -22.70
C ILE A 115 -4.52 -1.80 -23.88
N GLY A 116 -4.52 -0.49 -23.67
CA GLY A 116 -4.86 0.49 -24.71
C GLY A 116 -3.93 0.47 -25.93
N ALA A 117 -2.68 0.02 -25.76
CA ALA A 117 -1.69 -0.07 -26.85
C ALA A 117 -1.48 -1.50 -27.38
N GLY A 118 -2.23 -2.50 -26.89
CA GLY A 118 -2.11 -3.90 -27.32
C GLY A 118 -0.75 -4.54 -27.02
N ARG A 119 -0.02 -4.07 -26.00
CA ARG A 119 1.29 -4.64 -25.62
C ARG A 119 1.11 -5.84 -24.69
N SER A 120 2.07 -6.76 -24.71
CA SER A 120 2.11 -7.88 -23.76
C SER A 120 2.83 -7.47 -22.47
N SER A 121 2.12 -7.50 -21.34
CA SER A 121 2.65 -7.17 -20.02
C SER A 121 3.75 -8.12 -19.53
N LYS A 122 3.80 -9.35 -20.07
CA LYS A 122 4.79 -10.36 -19.70
C LYS A 122 6.17 -10.09 -20.27
N ILE A 123 6.26 -9.33 -21.37
CA ILE A 123 7.53 -9.02 -22.04
C ILE A 123 7.92 -7.55 -21.89
N THR A 124 6.93 -6.65 -21.81
CA THR A 124 7.16 -5.21 -21.68
C THR A 124 7.78 -4.90 -20.32
N LYS A 125 8.82 -4.07 -20.31
CA LYS A 125 9.50 -3.64 -19.08
C LYS A 125 8.79 -2.45 -18.45
N VAL A 126 8.89 -2.36 -17.11
CA VAL A 126 8.34 -1.21 -16.36
C VAL A 126 8.93 0.11 -16.85
N GLY A 127 10.23 0.15 -17.15
CA GLY A 127 10.89 1.35 -17.68
C GLY A 127 10.31 1.89 -18.98
N GLU A 128 9.64 1.06 -19.78
CA GLU A 128 9.01 1.47 -21.05
C GLU A 128 7.64 2.13 -20.87
N VAL A 129 7.01 1.96 -19.69
CA VAL A 129 5.65 2.43 -19.43
C VAL A 129 5.53 3.34 -18.22
N MET A 130 6.55 3.43 -17.37
CA MET A 130 6.53 4.32 -16.21
C MET A 130 6.41 5.80 -16.61
N THR A 131 6.09 6.63 -15.63
CA THR A 131 6.29 8.08 -15.72
C THR A 131 7.69 8.38 -15.20
N ASP A 132 8.53 8.98 -16.05
CA ASP A 132 9.93 9.28 -15.75
C ASP A 132 10.10 10.24 -14.58
N GLU A 133 11.26 10.14 -13.90
CA GLU A 133 11.72 11.05 -12.84
C GLU A 133 11.54 12.54 -13.21
N SER A 134 11.81 12.92 -14.47
CA SER A 134 11.71 14.31 -14.94
C SER A 134 10.29 14.89 -14.94
N LYS A 135 9.26 14.03 -14.78
CA LYS A 135 7.84 14.41 -14.74
C LYS A 135 7.24 14.22 -13.35
N LEU A 136 8.04 13.78 -12.38
CA LEU A 136 7.57 13.59 -11.02
C LEU A 136 7.45 14.94 -10.31
N VAL A 137 6.36 15.08 -9.56
CA VAL A 137 6.20 16.14 -8.58
C VAL A 137 6.35 15.49 -7.22
N THR A 138 7.31 15.97 -6.43
CA THR A 138 7.55 15.51 -5.06
C THR A 138 7.28 16.65 -4.08
N VAL A 139 6.79 16.28 -2.90
CA VAL A 139 6.51 17.22 -1.81
C VAL A 139 7.30 16.80 -0.58
N SER A 140 7.88 17.77 0.13
CA SER A 140 8.55 17.50 1.42
C SER A 140 7.51 17.21 2.50
N SER A 141 7.86 16.37 3.48
CA SER A 141 6.98 16.02 4.60
C SER A 141 6.54 17.23 5.43
N GLY A 142 7.34 18.30 5.48
CA GLY A 142 6.97 19.57 6.12
C GLY A 142 5.98 20.44 5.34
N THR A 143 5.58 20.03 4.13
CA THR A 143 4.66 20.81 3.29
C THR A 143 3.25 20.75 3.88
N ASN A 144 2.56 21.89 3.89
CA ASN A 144 1.15 21.95 4.28
C ASN A 144 0.28 21.17 3.27
N ILE A 145 -0.75 20.49 3.76
CA ILE A 145 -1.62 19.63 2.95
C ILE A 145 -2.40 20.40 1.87
N ILE A 146 -2.84 21.63 2.15
CA ILE A 146 -3.54 22.48 1.18
C ILE A 146 -2.62 22.77 0.00
N LYS A 147 -1.34 23.04 0.27
CA LYS A 147 -0.34 23.27 -0.78
C LYS A 147 -0.01 21.99 -1.56
N ALA A 148 -0.06 20.82 -0.93
CA ALA A 148 0.17 19.55 -1.60
C ALA A 148 -0.99 19.11 -2.50
N MET A 149 -2.20 19.65 -2.29
CA MET A 149 -3.40 19.35 -3.10
C MET A 149 -3.54 20.22 -4.36
N GLN A 150 -2.76 21.30 -4.46
CA GLN A 150 -2.73 22.22 -5.61
C GLN A 150 -1.87 21.68 -6.75
#